data_AF-A0A0C3QS76-F1
#
_entry.id   AF-A0A0C3QS76-F1
#
_cell.length_a   1.000
_cell.length_b   1.000
_cell.length_c   1.000
_cell.angle_alpha   90.00
_cell.angle_beta   90.00
_cell.angle_gamma   90.00
#
_symmetry.space_group_name_H-M   'P 1'
#
loop_
_entity.id
_entity.type
_entity.pdbx_description
1 polymer ?
#
loop_
_entity_poly.entity_id
_entity_poly.type
_entity_poly.pdbx_seq_one_letter_code
_entity_poly.pdbx_strand_id
1 'polypeptide(L)'
;MSGASPSTRSTATPSTAVEPRPLAKGTSGRVSGKWWKEEKKPVRRSRLPPVLKSKSWEKQKEAMNKEKAIRQLIKEQKEEREQADKARKEAIVERRKAKEEKERLERMREKMSAKRLERLKKRLGRTKKINH
;
A
#
# COMPACT_ATOMS: atom_id res chain seq x y z
N MET A 1 18.66 9.36 -76.21
CA MET A 1 19.42 9.83 -75.03
C MET A 1 19.91 8.57 -74.33
N SER A 2 21.10 8.09 -74.70
CA SER A 2 22.32 8.18 -73.87
C SER A 2 22.20 7.26 -72.64
N GLY A 3 23.00 6.21 -72.44
CA GLY A 3 24.15 5.66 -73.13
C GLY A 3 24.50 4.33 -72.45
N ALA A 4 25.19 3.45 -73.19
CA ALA A 4 25.58 2.12 -72.77
C ALA A 4 26.88 2.09 -71.93
N SER A 5 27.14 0.90 -71.36
CA SER A 5 28.45 0.32 -70.98
C SER A 5 28.85 0.40 -69.50
N PRO A 6 29.79 -0.47 -69.04
CA PRO A 6 29.51 -1.88 -68.73
C PRO A 6 30.01 -2.27 -67.32
N SER A 7 29.52 -3.41 -66.81
CA SER A 7 30.00 -4.01 -65.56
C SER A 7 31.48 -4.41 -65.69
N THR A 8 32.35 -3.67 -65.01
CA THR A 8 33.76 -4.02 -64.86
C THR A 8 33.93 -5.01 -63.73
N ARG A 9 34.19 -6.27 -64.12
CA ARG A 9 34.79 -7.30 -63.27
C ARG A 9 36.12 -6.74 -62.74
N SER A 10 36.21 -6.52 -61.44
CA SER A 10 37.47 -6.23 -60.76
C SER A 10 38.08 -7.50 -60.18
N THR A 11 39.39 -7.52 -60.29
CA THR A 11 40.37 -8.60 -60.24
C THR A 11 40.65 -9.14 -58.84
N ALA A 12 41.21 -10.34 -58.85
CA ALA A 12 41.55 -11.15 -57.69
C ALA A 12 42.74 -10.61 -56.85
N THR A 13 42.73 -11.01 -55.57
CA THR A 13 43.85 -11.22 -54.61
C THR A 13 44.62 -9.99 -54.08
N PRO A 14 45.20 -10.00 -52.86
CA PRO A 14 45.62 -11.16 -52.05
C PRO A 14 45.34 -11.09 -50.53
N SER A 15 45.57 -12.24 -49.87
CA SER A 15 46.09 -12.40 -48.50
C SER A 15 46.16 -11.13 -47.63
N THR A 16 45.25 -10.99 -46.67
CA THR A 16 45.46 -10.09 -45.52
C THR A 16 45.59 -10.95 -44.28
N ALA A 17 46.81 -10.94 -43.75
CA ALA A 17 47.20 -11.58 -42.51
C ALA A 17 46.22 -11.26 -41.39
N VAL A 18 45.97 -12.25 -40.54
CA VAL A 18 45.20 -12.11 -39.31
C VAL A 18 45.98 -11.18 -38.38
N GLU A 19 45.65 -9.89 -38.41
CA GLU A 19 46.09 -8.91 -37.43
C GLU A 19 45.64 -9.39 -36.03
N PRO A 20 46.55 -9.54 -35.06
CA PRO A 20 46.18 -9.98 -33.72
C PRO A 20 45.34 -8.89 -33.04
N ARG A 21 44.04 -9.17 -32.86
CA ARG A 21 43.12 -8.27 -32.15
C ARG A 21 43.64 -8.06 -30.71
N PRO A 22 43.90 -6.82 -30.26
CA PRO A 22 44.43 -6.61 -28.93
C PRO A 22 43.40 -7.05 -27.88
N LEU A 23 43.81 -7.94 -26.97
CA LEU A 23 43.01 -8.35 -25.82
C LEU A 23 42.65 -7.11 -25.00
N ALA A 24 41.35 -6.90 -24.78
CA ALA A 24 40.87 -5.82 -23.93
C ALA A 24 41.54 -5.95 -22.55
N LYS A 25 42.29 -4.90 -22.15
CA LYS A 25 42.93 -4.86 -20.83
C LYS A 25 41.82 -5.04 -19.80
N GLY A 26 41.88 -6.11 -19.02
CA GLY A 26 40.96 -6.29 -17.90
C GLY A 26 41.00 -5.06 -17.00
N THR A 27 39.92 -4.81 -16.26
CA THR A 27 39.69 -3.61 -15.44
C THR A 27 40.90 -3.14 -14.61
N SER A 28 41.84 -4.04 -14.24
CA SER A 28 43.08 -3.73 -13.51
C SER A 28 44.34 -3.48 -14.35
N GLY A 29 44.26 -3.38 -15.69
CA GLY A 29 45.41 -3.12 -16.56
C GLY A 29 46.47 -4.24 -16.65
N ARG A 30 46.29 -5.37 -15.95
CA ARG A 30 47.19 -6.53 -16.04
C ARG A 30 46.77 -7.49 -17.15
N VAL A 31 47.73 -7.82 -18.01
CA VAL A 31 47.58 -8.79 -19.12
C VAL A 31 47.24 -10.20 -18.62
N SER A 32 47.62 -10.57 -17.39
CA SER A 32 47.30 -11.86 -16.74
C SER A 32 46.19 -11.79 -15.68
N GLY A 33 45.36 -10.75 -15.73
CA GLY A 33 44.26 -10.54 -14.77
C GLY A 33 43.03 -11.41 -15.07
N LYS A 34 42.33 -11.84 -14.00
CA LYS A 34 41.00 -12.49 -14.09
C LYS A 34 39.96 -11.46 -14.54
N TRP A 35 39.82 -11.30 -15.85
CA TRP A 35 38.89 -10.39 -16.53
C TRP A 35 37.41 -10.52 -16.11
N TRP A 36 36.98 -11.69 -15.63
CA TRP A 36 35.63 -11.92 -15.11
C TRP A 36 35.42 -11.42 -13.67
N LYS A 37 36.44 -10.89 -13.00
CA LYS A 37 36.32 -10.35 -11.64
C LYS A 37 36.15 -8.84 -11.69
N GLU A 38 35.04 -8.35 -11.14
CA GLU A 38 34.79 -6.93 -10.95
C GLU A 38 35.75 -6.30 -9.92
N GLU A 39 36.04 -5.01 -10.09
CA GLU A 39 36.82 -4.24 -9.14
C GLU A 39 36.12 -4.14 -7.78
N LYS A 40 36.81 -4.58 -6.73
CA LYS A 40 36.34 -4.44 -5.36
C LYS A 40 36.39 -2.96 -4.95
N LYS A 41 35.27 -2.25 -5.06
CA LYS A 41 35.12 -0.90 -4.52
C LYS A 41 34.96 -0.95 -3.00
N PRO A 42 35.58 -0.03 -2.24
CA PRO A 42 35.36 0.06 -0.80
C PRO A 42 33.89 0.39 -0.49
N VAL A 43 33.29 -0.33 0.47
CA VAL A 43 31.91 -0.10 0.90
C VAL A 43 31.81 1.25 1.61
N ARG A 44 31.23 2.26 0.93
CA ARG A 44 30.90 3.55 1.56
C ARG A 44 29.68 3.37 2.48
N ARG A 45 29.91 3.29 3.79
CA ARG A 45 28.84 3.24 4.80
C ARG A 45 28.19 4.62 4.94
N SER A 46 27.31 4.98 4.02
CA SER A 46 26.60 6.27 4.03
C SER A 46 25.30 6.24 4.85
N ARG A 47 25.30 5.55 6.00
CA ARG A 47 24.10 5.41 6.85
C ARG A 47 23.67 6.70 7.54
N LEU A 48 24.45 7.78 7.37
CA LEU A 48 24.07 9.09 7.88
C LEU A 48 22.79 9.57 7.16
N PRO A 49 21.79 10.05 7.93
CA PRO A 49 20.62 10.74 7.38
C PRO A 49 21.04 11.88 6.43
N PRO A 50 20.25 12.17 5.37
CA PRO A 50 20.50 13.28 4.44
C PRO A 50 20.73 14.62 5.14
N VAL A 51 20.02 14.85 6.24
CA VAL A 51 20.15 16.03 7.11
C VAL A 51 21.59 16.16 7.64
N LEU A 52 22.14 15.08 8.20
CA LEU A 52 23.49 15.03 8.76
C LEU A 52 24.60 15.02 7.69
N LYS A 53 24.26 14.79 6.41
CA LYS A 53 25.18 14.91 5.29
C LYS A 53 25.37 16.37 4.83
N SER A 54 24.47 17.27 5.22
CA SER A 54 24.57 18.69 4.88
C SER A 54 25.53 19.42 5.83
N LYS A 55 26.45 20.19 5.24
CA LYS A 55 27.54 20.88 5.98
C LYS A 55 27.09 22.23 6.58
N SER A 56 25.92 22.74 6.18
CA SER A 56 25.32 23.97 6.71
C SER A 56 24.17 23.65 7.67
N TRP A 57 24.17 24.32 8.83
CA TRP A 57 23.14 24.21 9.85
C TRP A 57 21.76 24.69 9.38
N GLU A 58 21.73 25.70 8.51
CA GLU A 58 20.49 26.26 7.96
C GLU A 58 19.72 25.20 7.15
N LYS A 59 20.43 24.45 6.31
CA LYS A 59 19.86 23.35 5.52
C LYS A 59 19.30 22.24 6.42
N GLN A 60 19.91 22.01 7.59
CA GLN A 60 19.39 21.04 8.56
C GLN A 60 18.09 21.53 9.20
N LYS A 61 18.04 22.81 9.61
CA LYS A 61 16.83 23.44 10.15
C LYS A 61 15.68 23.42 9.14
N GLU A 62 15.94 23.76 7.89
CA GLU A 62 14.92 23.71 6.83
C GLU A 62 14.36 22.30 6.62
N ALA A 63 15.22 21.28 6.57
CA ALA A 63 14.79 19.89 6.44
C ALA A 63 13.95 19.43 7.64
N MET A 64 14.38 19.78 8.86
CA MET A 64 13.62 19.49 10.09
C MET A 64 12.26 20.18 10.11
N ASN A 65 12.17 21.43 9.65
CA ASN A 65 10.90 22.16 9.58
C ASN A 65 9.95 21.54 8.54
N LYS A 66 10.48 21.12 7.38
CA LYS A 66 9.71 20.40 6.36
C LYS A 66 9.18 19.07 6.90
N GLU A 67 10.02 18.29 7.58
CA GLU A 67 9.60 17.04 8.21
C GLU A 67 8.52 17.25 9.27
N LYS A 68 8.64 18.30 10.09
CA LYS A 68 7.61 18.65 11.09
C LYS A 68 6.28 18.98 10.42
N ALA A 69 6.29 19.80 9.37
CA ALA A 69 5.08 20.15 8.62
C ALA A 69 4.42 18.90 7.99
N ILE A 70 5.21 18.00 7.41
CA ILE A 70 4.70 16.73 6.85
C ILE A 70 4.09 15.85 7.95
N ARG A 71 4.75 15.75 9.12
CA ARG A 71 4.22 14.96 10.24
C ARG A 71 2.92 15.53 10.80
N GLN A 72 2.78 16.85 10.85
CA GLN A 72 1.53 17.51 11.25
C GLN A 72 0.41 17.17 10.28
N LEU A 73 0.64 17.30 8.97
CA LEU A 73 -0.34 16.94 7.94
C LEU A 73 -0.75 15.47 8.00
N ILE A 74 0.21 14.55 8.21
CA ILE A 74 -0.08 13.12 8.38
C ILE A 74 -0.94 12.88 9.62
N LYS A 75 -0.67 13.60 10.72
CA LYS A 75 -1.43 13.47 11.96
C LYS A 75 -2.86 13.96 11.78
N GLU A 76 -3.03 15.14 11.19
CA GLU A 76 -4.35 15.72 10.88
C GLU A 76 -5.17 14.77 10.00
N GLN A 77 -4.58 14.21 8.94
CA GLN A 77 -5.28 13.27 8.06
C GLN A 77 -5.68 11.97 8.76
N LYS A 78 -4.88 11.48 9.71
CA LYS A 78 -5.22 10.29 10.51
C LYS A 78 -6.34 10.60 11.49
N GLU A 79 -6.27 11.73 12.17
CA GLU A 79 -7.29 12.15 13.13
C GLU A 79 -8.66 12.33 12.45
N GLU A 80 -8.70 12.95 11.27
CA GLU A 80 -9.94 13.09 10.49
C GLU A 80 -10.56 11.73 10.14
N ARG A 81 -9.74 10.78 9.66
CA ARG A 81 -10.21 9.42 9.34
C ARG A 81 -10.73 8.69 10.58
N GLU A 82 -9.98 8.76 11.69
CA GLU A 82 -10.39 8.11 12.94
C GLU A 82 -11.67 8.71 13.51
N GLN A 83 -11.87 10.02 13.41
CA GLN A 83 -13.11 10.68 13.83
C GLN A 83 -14.30 10.22 12.98
N ALA A 84 -14.14 10.13 11.66
CA ALA A 84 -15.20 9.61 10.78
C ALA A 84 -15.57 8.16 11.13
N ASP A 85 -14.57 7.30 11.39
CA ASP A 85 -14.80 5.91 11.77
C ASP A 85 -15.44 5.78 13.17
N LYS A 86 -15.04 6.63 14.12
CA LYS A 86 -15.66 6.70 15.46
C LYS A 86 -17.12 7.11 15.36
N ALA A 87 -17.44 8.17 14.63
CA ALA A 87 -18.81 8.62 14.41
C ALA A 87 -19.70 7.54 13.78
N ARG A 88 -19.17 6.78 12.80
CA ARG A 88 -19.88 5.63 12.21
C ARG A 88 -20.15 4.53 13.24
N LYS A 89 -19.15 4.18 14.05
CA LYS A 89 -19.30 3.15 15.09
C LYS A 89 -20.32 3.59 16.15
N GLU A 90 -20.26 4.83 16.59
CA GLU A 90 -21.19 5.41 17.56
C GLU A 90 -22.63 5.37 17.05
N ALA A 91 -22.87 5.82 15.81
CA ALA A 91 -24.20 5.77 15.20
C ALA A 91 -24.76 4.33 15.08
N ILE A 92 -23.91 3.34 14.78
CA ILE A 92 -24.33 1.93 14.72
C ILE A 92 -24.68 1.42 16.13
N VAL A 93 -23.86 1.74 17.12
CA VAL A 93 -24.07 1.33 18.51
C VAL A 93 -25.35 1.96 19.06
N GLU A 94 -25.58 3.25 18.83
CA GLU A 94 -26.81 3.95 19.21
C GLU A 94 -28.03 3.33 18.56
N ARG A 95 -27.96 3.03 17.25
CA ARG A 95 -29.06 2.35 16.55
C ARG A 95 -29.35 0.96 17.13
N ARG A 96 -28.33 0.20 17.51
CA ARG A 96 -28.50 -1.11 18.14
C ARG A 96 -29.14 -0.99 19.52
N LYS A 97 -28.62 -0.10 20.37
CA LYS A 97 -29.19 0.19 21.70
C LYS A 97 -30.65 0.62 21.62
N ALA A 98 -30.98 1.55 20.72
CA ALA A 98 -32.35 2.00 20.52
C ALA A 98 -33.30 0.89 20.06
N LYS A 99 -32.81 -0.07 19.25
CA LYS A 99 -33.60 -1.25 18.86
C LYS A 99 -33.80 -2.21 20.02
N GLU A 100 -32.74 -2.52 20.77
CA GLU A 100 -32.80 -3.39 21.94
C GLU A 100 -33.76 -2.86 23.01
N GLU A 101 -33.75 -1.55 23.26
CA GLU A 101 -34.68 -0.89 24.16
C GLU A 101 -36.13 -0.99 23.67
N LYS A 102 -36.37 -0.75 22.38
CA LYS A 102 -37.70 -0.90 21.78
C LYS A 102 -38.22 -2.33 21.91
N GLU A 103 -37.40 -3.33 21.54
CA GLU A 103 -37.75 -4.75 21.69
C GLU A 103 -38.02 -5.12 23.14
N ARG A 104 -37.25 -4.60 24.09
CA ARG A 104 -37.47 -4.83 25.53
C ARG A 104 -38.83 -4.29 25.97
N LEU A 105 -39.18 -3.08 25.54
CA LEU A 105 -40.46 -2.45 25.84
C LEU A 105 -41.63 -3.19 25.19
N GLU A 106 -41.48 -3.62 23.95
CA GLU A 106 -42.47 -4.44 23.23
C GLU A 106 -42.71 -5.77 23.94
N ARG A 107 -41.64 -6.51 24.29
CA ARG A 107 -41.75 -7.75 25.07
C ARG A 107 -42.45 -7.53 26.42
N MET A 108 -42.21 -6.40 27.09
CA MET A 108 -42.95 -6.05 28.31
C MET A 108 -44.43 -5.79 28.05
N ARG A 109 -44.76 -5.02 27.00
CA ARG A 109 -46.14 -4.73 26.59
C ARG A 109 -46.89 -6.01 26.23
N GLU A 110 -46.26 -6.90 25.47
CA GLU A 110 -46.81 -8.22 25.12
C GLU A 110 -47.09 -9.06 26.36
N LYS A 111 -46.15 -9.14 27.30
CA LYS A 111 -46.37 -9.84 28.59
C LYS A 111 -47.56 -9.27 29.35
N MET A 112 -47.73 -7.95 29.38
CA MET A 112 -48.86 -7.31 30.06
C MET A 112 -50.19 -7.55 29.33
N SER A 113 -50.18 -7.50 28.00
CA SER A 113 -51.33 -7.83 27.15
C SER A 113 -51.75 -9.29 27.34
N ALA A 114 -50.80 -10.24 27.34
CA ALA A 114 -51.04 -11.65 27.61
C ALA A 114 -51.67 -11.87 28.99
N LYS A 115 -51.11 -11.24 30.04
CA LYS A 115 -51.70 -11.28 31.40
C LYS A 115 -53.13 -10.73 31.43
N ARG A 116 -53.43 -9.69 30.65
CA ARG A 116 -54.79 -9.14 30.55
C ARG A 116 -55.73 -10.13 29.89
N LEU A 117 -55.32 -10.76 28.80
CA LEU A 117 -56.10 -11.80 28.11
C LEU A 117 -56.33 -13.01 29.02
N GLU A 118 -55.34 -13.44 29.80
CA GLU A 118 -55.50 -14.50 30.81
C GLU A 118 -56.52 -14.13 31.87
N ARG A 119 -56.49 -12.90 32.40
CA ARG A 119 -57.49 -12.40 33.37
C ARG A 119 -58.90 -12.43 32.77
N LEU A 120 -59.05 -11.99 31.53
CA LEU A 120 -60.34 -12.05 30.83
C LEU A 120 -60.82 -13.49 30.64
N LYS A 121 -59.95 -14.42 30.21
CA LYS A 121 -60.28 -15.85 30.09
C LYS A 121 -60.74 -16.45 31.41
N LYS A 122 -60.09 -16.10 32.53
CA LYS A 122 -60.51 -16.51 33.88
C LYS A 122 -61.87 -15.94 34.27
N ARG A 123 -62.13 -14.65 34.01
CA ARG A 123 -63.43 -14.02 34.28
C ARG A 123 -64.57 -14.63 33.47
N LEU A 124 -64.30 -15.03 32.23
CA LEU A 124 -65.27 -15.69 31.35
C LEU A 124 -65.58 -17.13 31.78
N GLY A 125 -64.84 -17.70 32.73
CA GLY A 125 -65.12 -19.04 33.28
C GLY A 125 -65.05 -20.19 32.26
N ARG A 126 -64.51 -19.95 31.06
CA ARG A 126 -64.48 -20.92 29.96
C ARG A 126 -63.45 -22.01 30.30
N THR A 127 -63.91 -23.18 30.72
CA THR A 127 -63.05 -24.36 30.92
C THR A 127 -62.58 -24.88 29.57
N LYS A 128 -61.34 -25.40 29.50
CA LYS A 128 -60.73 -25.94 28.26
C LYS A 128 -61.45 -27.18 27.69
N LYS A 129 -62.48 -27.69 28.36
CA LYS A 129 -63.20 -28.90 27.96
C LYS A 129 -64.16 -28.55 26.83
N ILE A 130 -63.71 -28.74 25.59
CA ILE A 130 -64.60 -28.87 24.45
C ILE A 130 -65.01 -30.34 24.46
N ASN A 131 -66.25 -30.64 24.89
CA ASN A 131 -66.81 -31.96 24.66
C ASN A 131 -67.01 -32.11 23.15
N HIS A 132 -66.42 -33.15 22.57
CA HIS A 132 -66.79 -33.65 21.25
C HIS A 132 -68.05 -34.49 21.35
#